data_AF-A0A5C6MEX1-F1
#
_entry.id   AF-A0A5C6MEX1-F1
#
_cell.length_a   1.000
_cell.length_b   1.000
_cell.length_c   1.000
_cell.angle_alpha   90.00
_cell.angle_beta   90.00
_cell.angle_gamma   90.00
#
_symmetry.space_group_name_H-M   'P 1'
#
loop_
_entity.id
_entity.type
_entity.pdbx_description
1 polymer ?
#
loop_
_entity_poly.entity_id
_entity_poly.type
_entity_poly.pdbx_seq_one_letter_code
_entity_poly.pdbx_strand_id
1 'polypeptide(L)'
;MPPCVKVVGSEERKRTLTPLALRERYSVLNEPGLPVVNAMERTEVKINTISEQLGLSWAELARELHFSVDDINRIRVENPNSLLDQSTALLNLWATRESRRAKMETLCTALKNIDRADIVTALEAAQPTPAPQRRAPVALATVTPPCCRPASSTH
;
A
#
# COMPACT_ATOMS: atom_id res chain seq x y z
N MET A 1 15.29 -6.93 -63.10
CA MET A 1 14.22 -7.25 -62.12
C MET A 1 14.33 -8.73 -61.75
N PRO A 2 13.96 -9.20 -60.53
CA PRO A 2 14.09 -8.65 -59.16
C PRO A 2 14.64 -9.81 -58.22
N PRO A 3 14.54 -9.90 -56.85
CA PRO A 3 13.57 -9.29 -55.92
C PRO A 3 14.11 -8.52 -54.70
N CYS A 4 13.17 -7.75 -54.15
CA CYS A 4 13.18 -7.03 -52.89
C CYS A 4 13.09 -7.99 -51.69
N VAL A 5 13.76 -7.68 -50.58
CA VAL A 5 13.27 -8.09 -49.24
C VAL A 5 13.56 -6.99 -48.22
N LYS A 6 12.49 -6.48 -47.60
CA LYS A 6 12.56 -5.67 -46.38
C LYS A 6 12.55 -6.64 -45.20
N VAL A 7 13.59 -6.63 -44.38
CA VAL A 7 13.50 -7.08 -42.98
C VAL A 7 13.92 -5.90 -42.12
N VAL A 8 12.88 -5.22 -41.61
CA VAL A 8 12.94 -4.45 -40.38
C VAL A 8 13.06 -5.49 -39.25
N GLY A 9 14.08 -5.37 -38.40
CA GLY A 9 14.33 -6.39 -37.38
C GLY A 9 15.55 -6.09 -36.52
N SER A 10 15.30 -5.32 -35.45
CA SER A 10 16.05 -5.24 -34.20
C SER A 10 17.56 -5.44 -34.25
N GLU A 11 18.28 -4.34 -34.46
CA GLU A 11 19.61 -4.15 -33.89
C GLU A 11 19.47 -3.93 -32.35
N GLU A 12 18.89 -4.90 -31.64
CA GLU A 12 18.95 -4.98 -30.18
C GLU A 12 20.24 -5.72 -29.78
N ARG A 13 21.35 -5.32 -30.39
CA ARG A 13 22.69 -5.65 -29.93
C ARG A 13 22.91 -4.88 -28.63
N LYS A 14 22.50 -5.51 -27.53
CA LYS A 14 23.13 -5.47 -26.20
C LYS A 14 23.69 -4.08 -25.88
N ARG A 15 22.80 -3.13 -25.61
CA ARG A 15 23.17 -1.81 -25.07
C ARG A 15 23.74 -2.05 -23.66
N THR A 16 25.05 -2.24 -23.57
CA THR A 16 25.78 -2.22 -22.30
C THR A 16 25.60 -0.82 -21.73
N LEU A 17 24.67 -0.67 -20.80
CA LEU A 17 24.44 0.58 -20.10
C LEU A 17 25.68 0.89 -19.26
N THR A 18 26.13 2.14 -19.31
CA THR A 18 27.21 2.61 -18.45
C THR A 18 26.78 2.46 -16.98
N PRO A 19 27.72 2.23 -16.04
CA PRO A 19 27.40 2.14 -14.62
C PRO A 19 26.62 3.36 -14.11
N LEU A 20 26.85 4.54 -14.72
CA LEU A 20 26.10 5.76 -14.45
C LEU A 20 24.66 5.71 -14.99
N ALA A 21 24.44 5.25 -16.23
CA ALA A 21 23.09 5.10 -16.76
C ALA A 21 22.27 4.04 -16.01
N LEU A 22 22.92 2.98 -15.51
CA LEU A 22 22.29 2.03 -14.59
C LEU A 22 21.98 2.71 -13.25
N ARG A 23 22.93 3.45 -12.67
CA ARG A 23 22.75 4.19 -11.42
C ARG A 23 21.60 5.19 -11.54
N GLU A 24 21.48 5.92 -12.64
CA GLU A 24 20.39 6.87 -12.89
C GLU A 24 19.04 6.15 -13.06
N ARG A 25 19.01 5.03 -13.78
CA ARG A 25 17.78 4.22 -13.92
C ARG A 25 17.32 3.62 -12.60
N TYR A 26 18.24 3.18 -11.75
CA TYR A 26 17.94 2.70 -10.40
C TYR A 26 17.66 3.85 -9.41
N SER A 27 18.24 5.05 -9.61
CA SER A 27 17.92 6.26 -8.84
C SER A 27 16.51 6.76 -9.11
N VAL A 28 16.05 6.73 -10.37
CA VAL A 28 14.67 7.11 -10.75
C VAL A 28 13.64 6.14 -10.15
N LEU A 29 13.99 4.86 -9.95
CA LEU A 29 13.16 3.90 -9.22
C LEU A 29 13.20 4.09 -7.68
N ASN A 30 14.11 4.91 -7.16
CA ASN A 30 14.30 5.16 -5.72
C ASN A 30 13.96 6.60 -5.32
N GLU A 31 13.21 7.33 -6.15
CA GLU A 31 12.80 8.71 -5.89
C GLU A 31 11.83 8.81 -4.68
N PRO A 32 12.05 9.73 -3.72
CA PRO A 32 11.23 9.94 -2.53
C PRO A 32 9.84 10.56 -2.80
N GLY A 33 9.41 10.67 -4.06
CA GLY A 33 8.01 10.90 -4.43
C GLY A 33 7.11 9.66 -4.34
N LEU A 34 7.69 8.46 -4.49
CA LEU A 34 7.01 7.16 -4.33
C LEU A 34 6.33 6.92 -2.97
N PRO A 35 6.91 7.28 -1.80
CA PRO A 35 6.27 7.04 -0.51
C PRO A 35 4.96 7.80 -0.31
N VAL A 36 4.81 9.02 -0.86
CA VAL A 36 3.57 9.80 -0.70
C VAL A 36 2.45 9.23 -1.56
N VAL A 37 2.73 8.90 -2.83
CA VAL A 37 1.73 8.23 -3.68
C VAL A 37 1.35 6.86 -3.15
N ASN A 38 2.30 6.10 -2.60
CA ASN A 38 2.02 4.82 -1.94
C ASN A 38 1.20 5.01 -0.65
N ALA A 39 1.43 6.06 0.13
CA ALA A 39 0.61 6.39 1.30
C ALA A 39 -0.83 6.79 0.92
N MET A 40 -1.00 7.53 -0.18
CA MET A 40 -2.31 7.89 -0.72
C MET A 40 -3.05 6.66 -1.24
N GLU A 41 -2.39 5.82 -2.04
CA GLU A 41 -2.96 4.56 -2.56
C GLU A 41 -3.40 3.63 -1.42
N ARG A 42 -2.57 3.49 -0.37
CA ARG A 42 -2.95 2.73 0.85
C ARG A 42 -4.16 3.34 1.58
N THR A 43 -4.28 4.66 1.56
CA THR A 43 -5.42 5.35 2.19
C THR A 43 -6.69 5.14 1.37
N GLU A 44 -6.59 5.21 0.05
CA GLU A 44 -7.70 4.93 -0.88
C GLU A 44 -8.20 3.49 -0.73
N VAL A 45 -7.31 2.50 -0.67
CA VAL A 45 -7.69 1.11 -0.41
C VAL A 45 -8.47 0.98 0.90
N LYS A 46 -8.02 1.64 1.98
CA LYS A 46 -8.75 1.63 3.26
C LYS A 46 -10.11 2.30 3.16
N ILE A 47 -10.23 3.41 2.45
CA ILE A 47 -11.51 4.11 2.23
C ILE A 47 -12.47 3.21 1.45
N ASN A 48 -11.99 2.49 0.43
CA ASN A 48 -12.79 1.55 -0.34
C ASN A 48 -13.27 0.36 0.51
N THR A 49 -12.41 -0.19 1.37
CA THR A 49 -12.84 -1.22 2.33
C THR A 49 -13.91 -0.70 3.29
N ILE A 50 -13.80 0.56 3.77
CA ILE A 50 -14.84 1.16 4.59
C ILE A 50 -16.15 1.25 3.80
N SER A 51 -16.16 1.76 2.56
CA SER A 51 -17.41 1.91 1.79
C SER A 51 -18.09 0.57 1.52
N GLU A 52 -17.33 -0.48 1.25
CA GLU A 52 -17.85 -1.83 1.05
C GLU A 52 -18.52 -2.41 2.30
N GLN A 53 -17.99 -2.11 3.49
CA GLN A 53 -18.47 -2.69 4.75
C GLN A 53 -19.48 -1.82 5.50
N LEU A 54 -19.63 -0.54 5.13
CA LEU A 54 -20.44 0.42 5.87
C LEU A 54 -21.93 0.10 5.80
N GLY A 55 -22.45 -0.23 4.61
CA GLY A 55 -23.84 -0.65 4.43
C GLY A 55 -24.84 0.37 4.98
N LEU A 56 -25.85 -0.07 5.72
CA LEU A 56 -26.91 0.79 6.29
C LEU A 56 -26.40 1.84 7.29
N SER A 57 -25.22 1.64 7.88
CA SER A 57 -24.62 2.56 8.86
C SER A 57 -24.11 3.86 8.22
N TRP A 58 -24.16 4.01 6.89
CA TRP A 58 -23.61 5.19 6.21
C TRP A 58 -24.23 6.50 6.66
N ALA A 59 -25.55 6.54 6.90
CA ALA A 59 -26.23 7.75 7.33
C ALA A 59 -25.88 8.12 8.77
N GLU A 60 -25.55 7.13 9.60
CA GLU A 60 -25.06 7.36 10.97
C GLU A 60 -23.65 7.91 10.96
N LEU A 61 -22.77 7.32 10.14
CA LEU A 61 -21.42 7.84 9.92
C LEU A 61 -21.46 9.28 9.38
N ALA A 62 -22.37 9.58 8.46
CA ALA A 62 -22.52 10.92 7.92
C ALA A 62 -22.89 11.95 9.01
N ARG A 63 -23.82 11.59 9.91
CA ARG A 63 -24.19 12.44 11.06
C ARG A 63 -23.01 12.62 12.02
N GLU A 64 -22.28 11.54 12.31
CA GLU A 64 -21.10 11.57 13.17
C GLU A 64 -19.97 12.44 12.57
N LEU A 65 -19.82 12.43 11.24
CA LEU A 65 -18.92 13.32 10.51
C LEU A 65 -19.50 14.74 10.28
N HIS A 66 -20.62 15.08 10.92
CA HIS A 66 -21.27 16.38 10.85
C HIS A 66 -21.71 16.80 9.44
N PHE A 67 -22.16 15.85 8.62
CA PHE A 67 -22.89 16.20 7.39
C PHE A 67 -24.30 16.68 7.70
N SER A 68 -24.76 17.64 6.91
CA SER A 68 -26.12 18.18 7.04
C SER A 68 -27.16 17.14 6.61
N VAL A 69 -28.40 17.29 7.10
CA VAL A 69 -29.52 16.46 6.67
C VAL A 69 -29.74 16.58 5.16
N ASP A 70 -29.52 17.76 4.58
CA ASP A 70 -29.63 18.01 3.15
C ASP A 70 -28.58 17.24 2.35
N ASP A 71 -27.31 17.19 2.78
CA ASP A 71 -26.28 16.40 2.12
C ASP A 71 -26.59 14.89 2.19
N ILE A 72 -27.05 14.42 3.34
CA ILE A 72 -27.48 13.01 3.52
C ILE A 72 -28.64 12.70 2.58
N ASN A 73 -29.65 13.58 2.52
CA ASN A 73 -30.79 13.42 1.65
C ASN A 73 -30.38 13.44 0.17
N ARG A 74 -29.46 14.33 -0.23
CA ARG A 74 -28.92 14.40 -1.58
C ARG A 74 -28.28 13.08 -2.00
N ILE A 75 -27.36 12.55 -1.17
CA ILE A 75 -26.69 11.27 -1.44
C ILE A 75 -27.71 10.13 -1.61
N ARG A 76 -28.74 10.09 -0.75
CA ARG A 76 -29.80 9.06 -0.80
C ARG A 76 -30.61 9.13 -2.10
N VAL A 77 -30.95 10.34 -2.54
CA VAL A 77 -31.75 10.54 -3.77
C VAL A 77 -30.92 10.28 -5.02
N GLU A 78 -29.64 10.61 -5.01
CA GLU A 78 -28.72 10.38 -6.14
C GLU A 78 -28.38 8.88 -6.30
N ASN A 79 -28.40 8.11 -5.21
CA ASN A 79 -27.98 6.70 -5.20
C ASN A 79 -29.06 5.78 -4.57
N PRO A 80 -30.32 5.79 -5.04
CA PRO A 80 -31.45 5.22 -4.29
C PRO A 80 -31.41 3.69 -4.14
N ASN A 81 -30.72 2.99 -5.04
CA ASN A 81 -30.75 1.52 -5.13
C ASN A 81 -29.48 0.83 -4.63
N SER A 82 -28.50 1.59 -4.12
CA SER A 82 -27.16 1.06 -3.83
C SER A 82 -26.59 1.67 -2.56
N LEU A 83 -26.51 0.87 -1.50
CA LEU A 83 -25.84 1.27 -0.26
C LEU A 83 -24.32 1.42 -0.45
N LEU A 84 -23.74 0.67 -1.39
CA LEU A 84 -22.34 0.81 -1.76
C LEU A 84 -22.07 2.19 -2.38
N ASP A 85 -22.94 2.62 -3.32
CA ASP A 85 -22.79 3.93 -3.94
C ASP A 85 -23.08 5.06 -2.95
N GLN A 86 -24.06 4.90 -2.05
CA GLN A 86 -24.30 5.86 -0.96
C GLN A 86 -23.08 5.99 -0.03
N SER A 87 -22.48 4.86 0.36
CA SER A 87 -21.29 4.84 1.23
C SER A 87 -20.07 5.44 0.52
N THR A 88 -19.87 5.13 -0.75
CA THR A 88 -18.77 5.66 -1.57
C THR A 88 -18.94 7.17 -1.80
N ALA A 89 -20.15 7.63 -2.11
CA ALA A 89 -20.47 9.05 -2.27
C ALA A 89 -20.21 9.83 -0.98
N LEU A 90 -20.59 9.28 0.18
CA LEU A 90 -20.28 9.88 1.48
C LEU A 90 -18.78 10.04 1.70
N LEU A 91 -17.98 8.98 1.47
CA LEU A 91 -16.55 9.03 1.72
C LEU A 91 -15.81 9.93 0.73
N ASN A 92 -16.26 10.00 -0.53
CA ASN A 92 -15.75 10.95 -1.53
C ASN A 92 -16.05 12.41 -1.13
N LEU A 93 -17.27 12.68 -0.66
CA LEU A 93 -17.65 14.00 -0.17
C LEU A 93 -16.84 14.38 1.08
N TRP A 94 -16.61 13.43 1.99
CA TRP A 94 -15.74 13.61 3.16
C TRP A 94 -14.29 13.94 2.76
N ALA A 95 -13.72 13.17 1.83
CA ALA A 95 -12.36 13.37 1.35
C ALA A 95 -12.20 14.74 0.67
N THR A 96 -13.20 15.17 -0.09
CA THR A 96 -13.22 16.48 -0.75
C THR A 96 -13.35 17.62 0.28
N ARG A 97 -14.21 17.47 1.28
CA ARG A 97 -14.44 18.46 2.34
C ARG A 97 -13.17 18.67 3.19
N GLU A 98 -12.48 17.60 3.51
CA GLU A 98 -11.33 17.65 4.41
C GLU A 98 -9.99 17.90 3.66
N SER A 99 -9.91 17.57 2.37
CA SER A 99 -8.75 17.81 1.50
C SER A 99 -7.44 17.33 2.14
N ARG A 100 -6.46 18.22 2.34
CA ARG A 100 -5.16 17.94 2.98
C ARG A 100 -5.23 17.57 4.46
N ARG A 101 -6.38 17.79 5.12
CA ARG A 101 -6.59 17.44 6.53
C ARG A 101 -7.29 16.09 6.68
N ALA A 102 -7.58 15.37 5.59
CA ALA A 102 -8.26 14.09 5.62
C ALA A 102 -7.40 13.09 6.41
N LYS A 103 -7.84 12.77 7.62
CA LYS A 103 -7.14 11.85 8.53
C LYS A 103 -7.94 10.59 8.68
N MET A 104 -7.30 9.45 8.42
CA MET A 104 -7.90 8.12 8.66
C MET A 104 -8.33 7.95 10.13
N GLU A 105 -7.61 8.55 11.07
CA GLU A 105 -7.95 8.55 12.50
C GLU A 105 -9.34 9.15 12.79
N THR A 106 -9.74 10.20 12.05
CA THR A 106 -11.07 10.80 12.17
C THR A 106 -12.16 9.82 11.75
N LEU A 107 -11.96 9.10 10.63
CA LEU A 107 -12.89 8.05 10.19
C LEU A 107 -12.95 6.89 11.18
N CYS A 108 -11.81 6.40 11.66
CA CYS A 108 -11.76 5.31 12.64
C CYS A 108 -12.48 5.68 13.96
N THR A 109 -12.33 6.94 14.40
CA THR A 109 -13.02 7.43 15.60
C THR A 109 -14.53 7.52 15.37
N ALA A 110 -14.96 8.11 14.26
CA ALA A 110 -16.38 8.19 13.91
C ALA A 110 -17.04 6.81 13.77
N LEU A 111 -16.35 5.84 13.14
CA LEU A 111 -16.81 4.45 13.04
C LEU A 111 -17.01 3.80 14.41
N LYS A 112 -16.10 4.03 15.36
CA LYS A 112 -16.25 3.52 16.74
C LYS A 112 -17.43 4.17 17.46
N ASN A 113 -17.68 5.46 17.23
CA ASN A 113 -18.77 6.20 17.87
C ASN A 113 -20.16 5.76 17.39
N ILE A 114 -20.25 5.11 16.23
CA ILE A 114 -21.48 4.50 15.70
C ILE A 114 -21.51 2.97 15.89
N ASP A 115 -20.73 2.45 16.84
CA ASP A 115 -20.63 1.02 17.18
C ASP A 115 -20.15 0.12 16.02
N ARG A 116 -19.45 0.67 15.03
CA ARG A 116 -18.86 -0.05 13.89
C ARG A 116 -17.36 -0.27 14.03
N ALA A 117 -16.93 -0.67 15.23
CA ALA A 117 -15.53 -1.03 15.50
C ALA A 117 -15.07 -2.27 14.70
N ASP A 118 -16.01 -3.11 14.24
CA ASP A 118 -15.76 -4.27 13.37
C ASP A 118 -15.02 -3.88 12.08
N ILE A 119 -15.42 -2.78 11.45
CA ILE A 119 -14.77 -2.26 10.23
C ILE A 119 -13.33 -1.84 10.54
N VAL A 120 -13.11 -1.15 11.68
CA VAL A 120 -11.78 -0.70 12.07
C VAL A 120 -10.84 -1.88 12.27
N THR A 121 -11.30 -2.95 12.94
CA THR A 121 -10.52 -4.19 13.10
C THR A 121 -10.22 -4.86 11.75
N ALA A 122 -11.16 -4.85 10.80
CA ALA A 122 -10.93 -5.39 9.46
C ALA A 122 -9.86 -4.61 8.68
N LEU A 123 -9.79 -3.28 8.81
CA LEU A 123 -8.76 -2.44 8.20
C LEU A 123 -7.35 -2.73 8.74
N GLU A 124 -7.25 -3.06 10.02
CA GLU A 124 -5.98 -3.43 10.66
C GLU A 124 -5.54 -4.83 10.25
N ALA A 125 -6.48 -5.78 10.12
CA ALA A 125 -6.21 -7.13 9.64
C ALA A 125 -5.75 -7.19 8.18
N ALA A 126 -6.11 -6.20 7.36
CA ALA A 126 -5.65 -6.06 5.98
C ALA A 126 -4.18 -5.61 5.85
N GLN A 127 -3.54 -5.16 6.94
CA GLN A 127 -2.07 -4.97 6.93
C GLN A 127 -1.40 -6.34 7.04
N PRO A 128 -0.53 -6.73 6.08
CA PRO A 128 0.34 -7.86 6.32
C PRO A 128 1.24 -7.51 7.51
N THR A 129 0.92 -8.04 8.68
CA THR A 129 1.89 -8.12 9.78
C THR A 129 3.15 -8.75 9.19
N PRO A 130 4.34 -8.14 9.33
CA PRO A 130 5.55 -8.89 9.07
C PRO A 130 5.49 -10.09 10.01
N ALA A 131 5.27 -11.28 9.43
CA ALA A 131 5.32 -12.52 10.17
C ALA A 131 6.59 -12.46 11.03
N PRO A 132 6.54 -12.85 12.32
CA PRO A 132 7.76 -12.91 13.12
C PRO A 132 8.72 -13.78 12.32
N GLN A 133 9.75 -13.15 11.75
CA GLN A 133 10.81 -13.85 11.07
C GLN A 133 11.36 -14.76 12.15
N ARG A 134 11.00 -16.05 12.11
CA ARG A 134 11.70 -17.10 12.80
C ARG A 134 13.12 -16.97 12.29
N ARG A 135 13.94 -16.20 13.01
CA ARG A 135 15.38 -16.17 12.84
C ARG A 135 15.78 -17.62 12.97
N ALA A 136 16.08 -18.26 11.85
CA ALA A 136 16.82 -19.50 11.87
C ALA A 136 18.07 -19.21 12.72
N PRO A 137 18.43 -20.09 13.67
CA PRO A 137 19.67 -19.91 14.39
C PRO A 137 20.80 -19.84 13.36
N VAL A 138 21.52 -18.71 13.35
CA VAL A 138 22.80 -18.62 12.66
C VAL A 138 23.64 -19.75 13.24
N ALA A 139 23.86 -20.81 12.46
CA ALA A 139 24.87 -21.79 12.77
C ALA A 139 26.19 -21.02 12.83
N LEU A 140 26.67 -20.80 14.05
CA LEU A 140 27.99 -20.25 14.32
C LEU A 140 28.97 -21.24 13.68
N ALA A 141 29.49 -20.89 12.50
CA ALA A 141 30.59 -21.63 11.91
C ALA A 141 31.76 -21.50 12.90
N THR A 142 31.95 -22.52 13.73
CA THR A 142 33.13 -22.68 14.55
C THR A 142 34.33 -22.69 13.62
N VAL A 143 35.05 -21.56 13.56
CA VAL A 143 36.39 -21.51 13.01
C VAL A 143 37.24 -22.35 13.95
N THR A 144 37.49 -23.61 13.56
CA THR A 144 38.47 -24.46 14.20
C THR A 144 39.84 -23.81 13.99
N PRO A 145 40.58 -23.42 15.04
CA PRO A 145 41.95 -22.95 14.89
C PRO A 145 42.85 -24.11 14.44
N PRO A 146 43.89 -23.86 13.61
CA PRO A 146 44.82 -24.91 13.24
C PRO A 146 45.62 -25.36 14.46
N CYS A 147 45.58 -26.66 14.75
CA CYS A 147 46.40 -27.30 15.77
C CYS A 147 47.89 -27.04 15.48
N CYS A 148 48.57 -26.31 16.39
CA CYS A 148 50.03 -26.30 16.45
C CYS A 148 50.52 -27.72 16.74
N ARG A 149 51.28 -28.33 15.81
CA ARG A 149 52.07 -29.54 16.09
C ARG A 149 53.29 -29.15 16.93
N PRO A 150 53.61 -29.87 18.02
CA PRO A 150 54.92 -29.79 18.64
C PRO A 150 55.92 -30.63 17.85
N ALA A 151 57.06 -30.04 17.48
CA ALA A 151 58.22 -30.81 17.06
C ALA A 151 59.09 -31.06 18.31
N SER A 152 59.10 -32.31 18.73
CA SER A 152 59.86 -32.83 19.85
C SER A 152 61.36 -32.67 19.64
N SER A 153 62.03 -32.27 20.72
CA SER A 153 63.47 -32.37 20.91
C SER A 153 63.93 -33.83 20.75
N THR A 154 65.04 -34.07 20.06
CA THR A 154 65.84 -35.29 20.22
C THR A 154 67.31 -34.93 20.06
N HIS A 155 68.04 -35.20 21.15
CA HIS A 155 69.48 -35.44 21.35
C HIS A 155 70.50 -34.89 20.35
#